data_AF-I1CA71-F1
#
_entry.id   AF-I1CA71-F1
#
_cell.length_a   1.000
_cell.length_b   1.000
_cell.length_c   1.000
_cell.angle_alpha   90.00
_cell.angle_beta   90.00
_cell.angle_gamma   90.00
#
_symmetry.space_group_name_H-M   'P 1'
#
loop_
_entity.id
_entity.type
_entity.pdbx_description
1 polymer ?
#
loop_
_entity_poly.entity_id
_entity_poly.type
_entity_poly.pdbx_seq_one_letter_code
_entity_poly.pdbx_strand_id
1 'polypeptide(L)'
;MTNPPSVTYQTFRVLFQVISHIFFREIKTGDAHLVPTTGPCIFIVGPHANQFIDGVVFLSNNPRPSYALMASVSYDKPLIGHIGKILNAIPVVRPQDIITKGTGSIYYDQYNTIRGENTKFKSELKTRDFILFGRHHKVHVKKIISDTQLEITYSIHLSEQEQGERFEYSIAPHVDQTAVYEEVYRYLNNNECITIFPEGGSHDRSEMLPLKAGFAVMALGAAAANPDLDIKIVPVGLNYFHPDRFRSRAVVSFGQPISIDRQDVERYKLGNEERREAITRLLDRSDEAFKAVTVNTPDYDTLMV
;
A
#
# COMPACT_ATOMS: atom_id res chain seq x y z
N MET A 1 28.45 -0.04 -6.58
CA MET A 1 28.68 -0.78 -5.31
C MET A 1 27.68 -0.27 -4.31
N THR A 2 26.91 -1.14 -3.65
CA THR A 2 25.96 -0.73 -2.60
C THR A 2 26.73 -0.30 -1.35
N ASN A 3 26.35 0.81 -0.74
CA ASN A 3 26.90 1.18 0.57
C ASN A 3 26.62 0.06 1.58
N PRO A 4 27.58 -0.32 2.44
CA PRO A 4 27.31 -1.30 3.48
C PRO A 4 26.19 -0.81 4.39
N PRO A 5 25.31 -1.69 4.90
CA PRO A 5 24.28 -1.29 5.85
C PRO A 5 24.90 -0.56 7.02
N SER A 6 24.26 0.53 7.47
CA SER A 6 24.68 1.25 8.66
C SER A 6 24.74 0.31 9.86
N VAL A 7 25.65 0.60 10.79
CA VAL A 7 25.76 -0.16 12.06
C VAL A 7 24.39 -0.22 12.75
N THR A 8 23.66 0.90 12.75
CA THR A 8 22.28 0.98 13.24
C THR A 8 21.37 -0.06 12.59
N TYR A 9 21.33 -0.14 11.26
CA TYR A 9 20.51 -1.13 10.56
C TYR A 9 20.89 -2.56 10.95
N GLN A 10 22.19 -2.86 11.04
CA GLN A 10 22.67 -4.20 11.42
C GLN A 10 22.26 -4.56 12.85
N THR A 11 22.37 -3.62 13.80
CA THR A 11 21.93 -3.81 15.19
C THR A 11 20.44 -4.11 15.25
N PHE A 12 19.61 -3.34 14.55
CA PHE A 12 18.17 -3.60 14.50
C PHE A 12 17.83 -4.90 13.78
N ARG A 13 18.57 -5.28 12.74
CA ARG A 13 18.41 -6.60 12.09
C ARG A 13 18.65 -7.73 13.07
N VAL A 14 19.71 -7.67 13.87
CA VAL A 14 19.99 -8.67 14.92
C VAL A 14 18.89 -8.67 15.99
N LEU A 15 18.44 -7.50 16.44
CA LEU A 15 17.31 -7.39 17.37
C LEU A 15 16.04 -8.03 16.80
N PHE A 16 15.71 -7.74 15.55
CA PHE A 16 14.56 -8.34 14.86
C PHE A 16 14.70 -9.84 14.68
N GLN A 17 15.91 -10.34 14.41
CA GLN A 17 16.17 -11.79 14.42
C GLN A 17 15.87 -12.38 15.80
N VAL A 18 16.35 -11.79 16.89
CA VAL A 18 16.06 -12.28 18.25
C VAL A 18 14.56 -12.29 18.52
N ILE A 19 13.84 -11.20 18.22
CA ILE A 19 12.39 -11.11 18.39
C ILE A 19 11.69 -12.20 17.56
N SER A 20 12.05 -12.35 16.29
CA SER A 20 11.51 -13.39 15.41
C SER A 20 11.71 -14.81 15.96
N HIS A 21 12.85 -15.14 16.58
CA HIS A 21 13.11 -16.46 17.17
C HIS A 21 12.34 -16.73 18.48
N ILE A 22 11.82 -15.68 19.13
CA ILE A 22 10.89 -15.83 20.27
C ILE A 22 9.54 -16.30 19.73
N PHE A 23 9.00 -15.61 18.72
CA PHE A 23 7.68 -15.89 18.15
C PHE A 23 7.63 -17.14 17.26
N PHE A 24 8.71 -17.46 16.55
CA PHE A 24 8.78 -18.57 15.62
C PHE A 24 9.89 -19.54 16.05
N ARG A 25 9.62 -20.85 16.01
CA ARG A 25 10.67 -21.84 16.29
C ARG A 25 11.67 -21.94 15.14
N GLU A 26 11.23 -21.61 13.93
CA GLU A 26 12.01 -21.72 12.71
C GLU A 26 11.46 -20.71 11.69
N ILE A 27 12.38 -19.97 11.06
CA ILE A 27 12.10 -19.14 9.89
C ILE A 27 13.07 -19.56 8.80
N LYS A 28 12.55 -19.97 7.64
CA LYS A 28 13.37 -20.28 6.47
C LYS A 28 13.26 -19.17 5.43
N THR A 29 14.32 -18.98 4.67
CA THR A 29 14.33 -18.11 3.49
C THR A 29 14.34 -18.97 2.23
N GLY A 30 13.40 -18.73 1.34
CA GLY A 30 13.33 -19.33 0.01
C GLY A 30 13.85 -18.35 -1.02
N ASP A 31 14.71 -18.81 -1.93
CA ASP A 31 15.10 -18.07 -3.14
C ASP A 31 15.71 -16.67 -2.94
N ALA A 32 16.30 -16.41 -1.78
CA ALA A 32 16.96 -15.13 -1.48
C ALA A 32 18.10 -14.76 -2.45
N HIS A 33 18.66 -15.74 -3.16
CA HIS A 33 19.67 -15.55 -4.21
C HIS A 33 19.13 -14.83 -5.45
N LEU A 34 17.80 -14.77 -5.63
CA LEU A 34 17.16 -14.02 -6.70
C LEU A 34 17.16 -12.51 -6.45
N VAL A 35 17.33 -12.07 -5.20
CA VAL A 35 17.31 -10.65 -4.86
C VAL A 35 18.50 -9.94 -5.52
N PRO A 36 18.29 -8.89 -6.34
CA PRO A 36 19.38 -8.18 -7.00
C PRO A 36 20.36 -7.64 -5.96
N THR A 37 21.65 -7.96 -6.09
CA THR A 37 22.68 -7.53 -5.12
C THR A 37 23.03 -6.04 -5.22
N THR A 38 22.74 -5.42 -6.36
CA THR A 38 22.97 -3.99 -6.65
C THR A 38 21.77 -3.36 -7.35
N GLY A 39 21.78 -2.03 -7.46
CA GLY A 39 20.71 -1.27 -8.11
C GLY A 39 19.50 -1.06 -7.21
N PRO A 40 18.56 -0.20 -7.62
CA PRO A 40 17.36 0.11 -6.84
C PRO A 40 16.34 -1.02 -6.90
N CYS A 41 15.69 -1.28 -5.77
CA CYS A 41 14.66 -2.32 -5.70
C CYS A 41 13.47 -1.93 -4.83
N ILE A 42 12.27 -2.37 -5.22
CA ILE A 42 11.07 -2.24 -4.41
C ILE A 42 10.62 -3.65 -4.04
N PHE A 43 10.74 -3.98 -2.75
CA PHE A 43 10.15 -5.19 -2.19
C PHE A 43 8.67 -4.95 -1.97
N ILE A 44 7.83 -5.66 -2.71
CA ILE A 44 6.41 -5.79 -2.38
C ILE A 44 6.28 -7.02 -1.47
N VAL A 45 5.74 -6.85 -0.26
CA VAL A 45 5.75 -7.87 0.79
C VAL A 45 4.33 -8.18 1.26
N GLY A 46 4.03 -9.45 1.46
CA GLY A 46 2.73 -9.88 1.99
C GLY A 46 2.56 -11.41 1.96
N PRO A 47 1.41 -11.94 2.41
CA PRO A 47 0.27 -11.19 2.94
C PRO A 47 0.59 -10.42 4.23
N HIS A 48 -0.11 -9.32 4.50
CA HIS A 48 0.16 -8.46 5.65
C HIS A 48 -0.76 -8.73 6.85
N ALA A 49 -0.86 -10.00 7.27
CA ALA A 49 -1.79 -10.40 8.32
C ALA A 49 -1.37 -9.91 9.72
N ASN A 50 -0.07 -9.94 10.06
CA ASN A 50 0.41 -9.74 11.43
C ASN A 50 1.04 -8.35 11.69
N GLN A 51 0.69 -7.34 10.88
CA GLN A 51 1.18 -5.96 11.01
C GLN A 51 2.70 -5.89 11.26
N PHE A 52 3.12 -5.49 12.46
CA PHE A 52 4.52 -5.27 12.80
C PHE A 52 5.35 -6.55 12.81
N ILE A 53 4.76 -7.71 13.10
CA ILE A 53 5.51 -8.99 13.06
C ILE A 53 5.93 -9.30 11.64
N ASP A 54 5.11 -9.00 10.63
CA ASP A 54 5.48 -9.18 9.22
C ASP A 54 6.71 -8.33 8.87
N GLY A 55 6.73 -7.07 9.33
CA GLY A 55 7.88 -6.18 9.17
C GLY A 55 9.14 -6.73 9.85
N VAL A 56 9.02 -7.24 11.08
CA VAL A 56 10.14 -7.83 11.83
C VAL A 56 10.67 -9.10 11.15
N VAL A 57 9.78 -10.00 10.72
CA VAL A 57 10.15 -11.24 10.01
C VAL A 57 10.82 -10.91 8.68
N PHE A 58 10.28 -9.99 7.91
CA PHE A 58 10.88 -9.58 6.64
C PHE A 58 12.24 -8.89 6.85
N LEU A 59 12.32 -7.85 7.69
CA LEU A 59 13.56 -7.06 7.88
C LEU A 59 14.70 -7.88 8.51
N SER A 60 14.38 -8.89 9.32
CA SER A 60 15.39 -9.81 9.88
C SER A 60 16.01 -10.74 8.83
N ASN A 61 15.24 -11.10 7.80
CA ASN A 61 15.59 -12.10 6.78
C ASN A 61 15.95 -11.51 5.41
N ASN A 62 15.61 -10.24 5.17
CA ASN A 62 15.91 -9.56 3.91
C ASN A 62 17.43 -9.48 3.64
N PRO A 63 17.91 -9.95 2.48
CA PRO A 63 19.33 -9.90 2.12
C PRO A 63 19.85 -8.48 1.84
N ARG A 64 18.98 -7.50 1.54
CA ARG A 64 19.37 -6.11 1.24
C ARG A 64 18.64 -5.09 2.12
N PRO A 65 19.35 -4.14 2.73
CA PRO A 65 18.72 -3.08 3.51
C PRO A 65 17.65 -2.35 2.71
N SER A 66 16.52 -2.07 3.35
CA SER A 66 15.40 -1.38 2.73
C SER A 66 14.67 -0.47 3.70
N TYR A 67 14.00 0.54 3.15
CA TYR A 67 13.27 1.56 3.88
C TYR A 67 11.76 1.35 3.70
N ALA A 68 11.06 1.11 4.80
CA ALA A 68 9.66 0.73 4.77
C ALA A 68 8.74 1.95 4.65
N LEU A 69 7.69 1.86 3.83
CA LEU A 69 6.55 2.76 3.91
C LEU A 69 5.72 2.41 5.14
N MET A 70 5.49 3.38 6.00
CA MET A 70 4.82 3.21 7.30
C MET A 70 3.63 4.15 7.40
N ALA A 71 2.46 3.65 7.81
CA ALA A 71 1.29 4.52 8.00
C ALA A 71 1.59 5.62 9.04
N SER A 72 1.24 6.87 8.77
CA SER A 72 1.56 8.01 9.66
C SER A 72 1.01 7.80 11.08
N VAL A 73 -0.18 7.22 11.22
CA VAL A 73 -0.77 6.86 12.52
C VAL A 73 0.10 5.89 13.35
N SER A 74 0.90 5.05 12.69
CA SER A 74 1.86 4.16 13.35
C SER A 74 3.20 4.86 13.58
N TYR A 75 3.62 5.70 12.63
CA TYR A 75 4.84 6.49 12.69
C TYR A 75 4.85 7.48 13.86
N ASP A 76 3.68 7.94 14.30
CA ASP A 76 3.52 8.87 15.42
C ASP A 76 3.41 8.19 16.80
N LYS A 77 3.36 6.84 16.85
CA LYS A 77 3.31 6.12 18.13
C LYS A 77 4.65 6.19 18.88
N PRO A 78 4.68 6.32 20.22
CA PRO A 78 5.92 6.54 20.97
C PRO A 78 7.01 5.47 20.79
N LEU A 79 6.64 4.19 20.80
CA LEU A 79 7.62 3.09 20.66
C LEU A 79 7.87 2.73 19.18
N ILE A 80 6.80 2.32 18.50
CA ILE A 80 6.87 1.84 17.11
C ILE A 80 7.34 2.95 16.16
N GLY A 81 6.85 4.17 16.36
CA GLY A 81 7.25 5.34 15.59
C GLY A 81 8.70 5.75 15.82
N HIS A 82 9.24 5.57 17.03
CA HIS A 82 10.64 5.85 17.31
C HIS A 82 11.57 4.86 16.60
N ILE A 83 11.24 3.57 16.63
CA ILE A 83 11.96 2.55 15.86
C ILE A 83 11.89 2.84 14.36
N GLY A 84 10.69 3.19 13.84
CA GLY A 84 10.51 3.58 12.44
C GLY A 84 11.39 4.75 12.04
N LYS A 85 11.46 5.80 12.87
CA LYS A 85 12.34 6.97 12.65
C LYS A 85 13.82 6.59 12.60
N ILE A 86 14.29 5.75 13.53
CA ILE A 86 15.70 5.29 13.55
C ILE A 86 16.03 4.50 12.27
N LEU A 87 15.08 3.71 11.78
CA LEU A 87 15.22 2.94 10.56
C LEU A 87 14.92 3.73 9.27
N ASN A 88 14.68 5.04 9.39
CA ASN A 88 14.29 5.94 8.29
C ASN A 88 13.08 5.43 7.49
N ALA A 89 12.06 4.91 8.18
CA ALA A 89 10.78 4.59 7.57
C ALA A 89 10.13 5.85 6.99
N ILE A 90 9.47 5.72 5.85
CA ILE A 90 8.83 6.83 5.14
C ILE A 90 7.36 6.89 5.58
N PRO A 91 6.90 7.97 6.25
CA PRO A 91 5.52 8.08 6.70
C PRO A 91 4.56 8.32 5.53
N VAL A 92 3.46 7.58 5.50
CA VAL A 92 2.42 7.66 4.48
C VAL A 92 1.08 7.91 5.13
N VAL A 93 0.46 9.05 4.80
CA VAL A 93 -0.93 9.33 5.18
C VAL A 93 -1.83 8.53 4.25
N ARG A 94 -2.69 7.69 4.82
CA ARG A 94 -3.64 6.89 4.04
C ARG A 94 -5.04 7.51 4.19
N PRO A 95 -5.81 7.69 3.09
CA PRO A 95 -7.13 8.32 3.17
C PRO A 95 -8.08 7.63 4.17
N GLN A 96 -7.96 6.31 4.34
CA GLN A 96 -8.77 5.56 5.30
C GLN A 96 -8.46 5.85 6.78
N ASP A 97 -7.27 6.38 7.09
CA ASP A 97 -6.87 6.68 8.47
C ASP A 97 -7.41 8.03 8.97
N ILE A 98 -7.88 8.88 8.05
CA ILE A 98 -8.33 10.25 8.33
C ILE A 98 -9.77 10.49 7.87
N ILE A 99 -10.57 9.43 7.85
CA ILE A 99 -12.00 9.51 7.56
C ILE A 99 -12.71 10.24 8.71
N THR A 100 -13.48 11.26 8.38
CA THR A 100 -14.30 12.00 9.35
C THR A 100 -15.78 11.87 9.01
N LYS A 101 -16.66 11.85 10.01
CA LYS A 101 -18.11 11.91 9.78
C LYS A 101 -18.48 13.30 9.24
N GLY A 102 -19.28 13.36 8.18
CA GLY A 102 -19.81 14.62 7.66
C GLY A 102 -20.99 15.13 8.48
N THR A 103 -21.18 16.45 8.53
CA THR A 103 -22.33 17.05 9.22
C THR A 103 -23.58 16.92 8.36
N GLY A 104 -24.71 16.56 8.97
CA GLY A 104 -26.01 16.47 8.29
C GLY A 104 -26.22 15.14 7.58
N SER A 105 -27.12 15.14 6.59
CA SER A 105 -27.39 13.98 5.73
C SER A 105 -27.34 14.38 4.26
N ILE A 106 -27.13 13.39 3.40
CA ILE A 106 -27.07 13.59 1.95
C ILE A 106 -28.04 12.67 1.23
N TYR A 107 -28.45 13.06 0.04
CA TYR A 107 -29.12 12.18 -0.91
C TYR A 107 -28.60 12.47 -2.31
N TYR A 108 -28.64 11.45 -3.16
CA TYR A 108 -28.26 11.57 -4.54
C TYR A 108 -29.46 12.10 -5.35
N ASP A 109 -29.24 13.21 -6.03
CA ASP A 109 -30.16 13.79 -7.00
C ASP A 109 -29.76 13.35 -8.42
N GLN A 110 -30.62 13.60 -9.39
CA GLN A 110 -30.30 13.35 -10.78
C GLN A 110 -29.08 14.18 -11.24
N TYR A 111 -28.43 13.76 -12.33
CA TYR A 111 -27.34 14.50 -12.99
C TYR A 111 -26.07 14.69 -12.13
N ASN A 112 -25.57 13.63 -11.49
CA ASN A 112 -24.29 13.65 -10.75
C ASN A 112 -24.27 14.68 -9.62
N THR A 113 -25.42 14.96 -9.03
CA THR A 113 -25.55 15.97 -7.98
C THR A 113 -25.85 15.30 -6.66
N ILE A 114 -25.14 15.70 -5.61
CA ILE A 114 -25.46 15.34 -4.23
C ILE A 114 -26.02 16.57 -3.55
N ARG A 115 -27.18 16.40 -2.93
CA ARG A 115 -27.84 17.41 -2.10
C ARG A 115 -27.75 17.02 -0.65
N GLY A 116 -27.59 18.03 0.19
CA GLY A 116 -27.42 17.86 1.62
C GLY A 116 -28.51 18.58 2.42
N GLU A 117 -28.82 18.04 3.59
CA GLU A 117 -29.72 18.63 4.57
C GLU A 117 -28.95 18.86 5.88
N ASN A 118 -28.94 20.11 6.36
CA ASN A 118 -28.12 20.56 7.50
C ASN A 118 -26.62 20.25 7.32
N THR A 119 -26.15 20.29 6.08
CA THR A 119 -24.76 20.03 5.69
C THR A 119 -23.92 21.29 5.69
N LYS A 120 -22.58 21.13 5.71
CA LYS A 120 -21.60 22.23 5.71
C LYS A 120 -20.52 22.00 4.65
N PHE A 121 -20.93 21.68 3.42
CA PHE A 121 -19.99 21.21 2.38
C PHE A 121 -18.84 22.19 2.12
N LYS A 122 -19.02 23.52 2.19
CA LYS A 122 -17.92 24.45 1.88
C LYS A 122 -16.81 24.44 2.91
N SER A 123 -17.11 24.15 4.18
CA SER A 123 -16.10 24.10 5.25
C SER A 123 -15.56 22.70 5.50
N GLU A 124 -16.31 21.66 5.17
CA GLU A 124 -15.95 20.26 5.47
C GLU A 124 -15.34 19.49 4.29
N LEU A 125 -15.64 19.90 3.05
CA LEU A 125 -15.17 19.21 1.84
C LEU A 125 -14.23 20.08 1.02
N LYS A 126 -13.35 19.41 0.28
CA LYS A 126 -12.54 19.98 -0.80
C LYS A 126 -12.82 19.24 -2.10
N THR A 127 -12.45 19.90 -3.21
CA THR A 127 -12.48 19.22 -4.52
C THR A 127 -11.50 18.05 -4.48
N ARG A 128 -11.90 16.92 -5.08
CA ARG A 128 -11.21 15.62 -5.06
C ARG A 128 -11.37 14.76 -3.82
N ASP A 129 -12.01 15.27 -2.78
CA ASP A 129 -12.36 14.43 -1.64
C ASP A 129 -13.33 13.33 -2.06
N PHE A 130 -13.34 12.23 -1.31
CA PHE A 130 -14.32 11.18 -1.47
C PHE A 130 -15.41 11.30 -0.42
N ILE A 131 -16.64 11.08 -0.86
CA ILE A 131 -17.79 10.91 0.02
C ILE A 131 -18.12 9.42 0.05
N LEU A 132 -18.24 8.89 1.26
CA LEU A 132 -18.60 7.52 1.57
C LEU A 132 -19.99 7.53 2.20
N PHE A 133 -20.94 6.83 1.60
CA PHE A 133 -22.30 6.75 2.11
C PHE A 133 -22.99 5.46 1.66
N GLY A 134 -24.11 5.13 2.32
CA GLY A 134 -24.70 3.80 2.19
C GLY A 134 -23.69 2.70 2.55
N ARG A 135 -23.96 1.46 2.13
CA ARG A 135 -23.04 0.35 2.39
C ARG A 135 -21.83 0.32 1.45
N HIS A 136 -21.99 0.84 0.22
CA HIS A 136 -21.02 0.59 -0.84
C HIS A 136 -20.73 1.81 -1.75
N HIS A 137 -21.33 2.98 -1.49
CA HIS A 137 -21.11 4.13 -2.36
C HIS A 137 -19.89 4.93 -1.92
N LYS A 138 -18.93 5.00 -2.85
CA LYS A 138 -17.79 5.91 -2.79
C LYS A 138 -17.84 6.78 -4.04
N VAL A 139 -17.90 8.09 -3.86
CA VAL A 139 -17.99 9.06 -4.96
C VAL A 139 -16.94 10.15 -4.79
N HIS A 140 -16.47 10.71 -5.90
CA HIS A 140 -15.43 11.74 -5.90
C HIS A 140 -16.05 13.12 -6.15
N VAL A 141 -15.75 14.07 -5.27
CA VAL A 141 -16.23 15.45 -5.35
C VAL A 141 -15.56 16.14 -6.53
N LYS A 142 -16.37 16.48 -7.54
CA LYS A 142 -15.94 17.26 -8.71
C LYS A 142 -15.93 18.75 -8.40
N LYS A 143 -16.97 19.26 -7.75
CA LYS A 143 -17.13 20.68 -7.45
C LYS A 143 -18.12 20.89 -6.30
N ILE A 144 -17.82 21.83 -5.42
CA ILE A 144 -18.74 22.25 -4.33
C ILE A 144 -19.46 23.52 -4.79
N ILE A 145 -20.80 23.50 -4.79
CA ILE A 145 -21.64 24.62 -5.27
C ILE A 145 -22.09 25.46 -4.06
N SER A 146 -22.65 24.82 -3.04
CA SER A 146 -23.11 25.44 -1.80
C SER A 146 -22.84 24.53 -0.61
N ASP A 147 -23.18 24.94 0.61
CA ASP A 147 -23.10 24.07 1.79
C ASP A 147 -24.02 22.84 1.72
N THR A 148 -24.98 22.85 0.78
CA THR A 148 -26.02 21.83 0.61
C THR A 148 -26.05 21.23 -0.79
N GLN A 149 -25.11 21.59 -1.68
CA GLN A 149 -25.08 21.08 -3.05
C GLN A 149 -23.66 20.93 -3.58
N LEU A 150 -23.36 19.77 -4.15
CA LEU A 150 -22.09 19.48 -4.84
C LEU A 150 -22.30 18.59 -6.07
N GLU A 151 -21.35 18.63 -7.00
CA GLU A 151 -21.26 17.74 -8.15
C GLU A 151 -20.24 16.63 -7.90
N ILE A 152 -20.55 15.43 -8.36
CA ILE A 152 -19.64 14.28 -8.39
C ILE A 152 -19.16 13.98 -9.82
N THR A 153 -18.08 13.21 -9.94
CA THR A 153 -17.42 12.97 -11.25
C THR A 153 -18.14 12.00 -12.17
N TYR A 154 -18.99 11.12 -11.64
CA TYR A 154 -19.71 10.09 -12.40
C TYR A 154 -21.08 9.82 -11.78
N SER A 155 -22.00 9.30 -12.58
CA SER A 155 -23.31 8.89 -12.12
C SER A 155 -23.20 7.62 -11.28
N ILE A 156 -24.01 7.51 -10.24
CA ILE A 156 -24.18 6.28 -9.49
C ILE A 156 -25.55 5.67 -9.76
N HIS A 157 -25.60 4.34 -9.70
CA HIS A 157 -26.85 3.60 -9.71
C HIS A 157 -27.22 3.26 -8.27
N LEU A 158 -28.32 3.83 -7.79
CA LEU A 158 -28.96 3.48 -6.53
C LEU A 158 -30.04 2.43 -6.79
N SER A 159 -30.20 1.47 -5.88
CA SER A 159 -31.35 0.56 -5.91
C SER A 159 -32.65 1.33 -5.73
N GLU A 160 -33.78 0.76 -6.14
CA GLU A 160 -35.10 1.42 -5.98
C GLU A 160 -35.40 1.80 -4.53
N GLN A 161 -34.88 1.04 -3.56
CA GLN A 161 -35.05 1.30 -2.12
C GLN A 161 -34.20 2.49 -1.64
N GLU A 162 -33.05 2.71 -2.24
CA GLU A 162 -32.10 3.79 -1.88
C GLU A 162 -32.46 5.13 -2.56
N GLN A 163 -33.33 5.12 -3.57
CA GLN A 163 -33.72 6.33 -4.29
C GLN A 163 -34.53 7.27 -3.40
N GLY A 164 -34.03 8.50 -3.24
CA GLY A 164 -34.63 9.51 -2.37
C GLY A 164 -34.40 9.26 -0.88
N GLU A 165 -33.68 8.20 -0.50
CA GLU A 165 -33.25 7.97 0.86
C GLU A 165 -32.15 8.97 1.25
N ARG A 166 -32.13 9.35 2.53
CA ARG A 166 -31.11 10.20 3.12
C ARG A 166 -30.10 9.34 3.86
N PHE A 167 -28.83 9.60 3.59
CA PHE A 167 -27.72 8.86 4.15
C PHE A 167 -26.91 9.75 5.10
N GLU A 168 -26.50 9.18 6.22
CA GLU A 168 -25.28 9.66 6.87
C GLU A 168 -24.09 9.40 5.93
N TYR A 169 -23.08 10.25 6.02
CA TYR A 169 -21.91 10.15 5.17
C TYR A 169 -20.63 10.39 5.94
N SER A 170 -19.55 9.85 5.40
CA SER A 170 -18.19 10.11 5.85
C SER A 170 -17.38 10.74 4.72
N ILE A 171 -16.41 11.54 5.10
CA ILE A 171 -15.52 12.27 4.24
C ILE A 171 -14.15 11.60 4.32
N ALA A 172 -13.66 11.12 3.18
CA ALA A 172 -12.30 10.63 3.03
C ALA A 172 -11.53 11.64 2.18
N PRO A 173 -10.66 12.47 2.80
CA PRO A 173 -10.00 13.57 2.11
C PRO A 173 -9.03 13.07 1.03
N HIS A 174 -8.86 13.85 -0.02
CA HIS A 174 -7.79 13.63 -0.99
C HIS A 174 -6.45 13.87 -0.33
N VAL A 175 -5.58 12.86 -0.34
CA VAL A 175 -4.22 12.97 0.18
C VAL A 175 -3.25 13.21 -0.96
N ASP A 176 -2.52 14.32 -0.88
CA ASP A 176 -1.37 14.56 -1.75
C ASP A 176 -0.20 13.67 -1.30
N GLN A 177 0.28 12.82 -2.22
CA GLN A 177 1.36 11.87 -1.99
C GLN A 177 2.71 12.35 -2.56
N THR A 178 2.79 13.59 -3.05
CA THR A 178 3.98 14.11 -3.74
C THR A 178 5.24 13.99 -2.89
N ALA A 179 5.19 14.39 -1.60
CA ALA A 179 6.34 14.31 -0.71
C ALA A 179 6.81 12.85 -0.46
N VAL A 180 5.86 11.90 -0.39
CA VAL A 180 6.19 10.47 -0.26
C VAL A 180 6.91 9.97 -1.51
N TYR A 181 6.44 10.38 -2.70
CA TYR A 181 7.04 9.98 -3.97
C TYR A 181 8.44 10.56 -4.12
N GLU A 182 8.66 11.83 -3.79
CA GLU A 182 9.98 12.47 -3.82
C GLU A 182 10.98 11.75 -2.93
N GLU A 183 10.58 11.39 -1.70
CA GLU A 183 11.43 10.67 -0.76
C GLU A 183 11.75 9.26 -1.27
N VAL A 184 10.78 8.55 -1.83
CA VAL A 184 11.02 7.25 -2.48
C VAL A 184 11.98 7.39 -3.65
N TYR A 185 11.83 8.42 -4.49
CA TYR A 185 12.73 8.65 -5.62
C TYR A 185 14.14 8.91 -5.14
N ARG A 186 14.32 9.64 -4.03
CA ARG A 186 15.63 9.88 -3.42
C ARG A 186 16.34 8.57 -3.08
N TYR A 187 15.67 7.64 -2.39
CA TYR A 187 16.25 6.32 -2.08
C TYR A 187 16.54 5.50 -3.34
N LEU A 188 15.62 5.45 -4.30
CA LEU A 188 15.84 4.69 -5.54
C LEU A 188 17.00 5.27 -6.37
N ASN A 189 17.14 6.60 -6.45
CA ASN A 189 18.27 7.25 -7.11
C ASN A 189 19.62 6.91 -6.47
N ASN A 190 19.63 6.61 -5.17
CA ASN A 190 20.83 6.17 -4.44
C ASN A 190 21.12 4.67 -4.58
N ASN A 191 20.40 3.94 -5.46
CA ASN A 191 20.45 2.48 -5.58
C ASN A 191 20.04 1.74 -4.30
N GLU A 192 19.22 2.38 -3.46
CA GLU A 192 18.68 1.81 -2.23
C GLU A 192 17.35 1.09 -2.51
N CYS A 193 16.87 0.34 -1.52
CA CYS A 193 15.63 -0.42 -1.67
C CYS A 193 14.50 0.12 -0.79
N ILE A 194 13.28 -0.01 -1.29
CA ILE A 194 12.05 0.35 -0.58
C ILE A 194 11.29 -0.92 -0.22
N THR A 195 10.63 -0.92 0.93
CA THR A 195 9.69 -1.98 1.32
C THR A 195 8.28 -1.42 1.38
N ILE A 196 7.35 -2.09 0.73
CA ILE A 196 5.94 -1.76 0.77
C ILE A 196 5.10 -3.02 0.97
N PHE A 197 4.06 -2.89 1.79
CA PHE A 197 2.98 -3.87 1.90
C PHE A 197 1.81 -3.39 1.03
N PRO A 198 1.69 -3.86 -0.22
CA PRO A 198 0.80 -3.29 -1.23
C PRO A 198 -0.70 -3.46 -0.92
N GLU A 199 -1.09 -4.29 0.05
CA GLU A 199 -2.49 -4.40 0.52
C GLU A 199 -2.98 -3.12 1.21
N GLY A 200 -2.05 -2.30 1.74
CA GLY A 200 -2.29 -1.00 2.37
C GLY A 200 -3.17 -1.03 3.62
N GLY A 201 -3.23 -2.19 4.29
CA GLY A 201 -3.88 -2.47 5.58
C GLY A 201 -3.54 -3.91 5.99
N SER A 202 -3.75 -4.28 7.25
CA SER A 202 -3.62 -5.66 7.71
C SER A 202 -4.99 -6.31 7.88
N HIS A 203 -5.11 -7.60 7.58
CA HIS A 203 -6.35 -8.34 7.78
C HIS A 203 -6.10 -9.79 8.19
N ASP A 204 -7.06 -10.38 8.90
CA ASP A 204 -7.01 -11.78 9.35
C ASP A 204 -7.60 -12.77 8.32
N ARG A 205 -7.85 -12.34 7.07
CA ARG A 205 -8.35 -13.21 5.99
C ARG A 205 -7.23 -14.08 5.42
N SER A 206 -7.56 -15.33 5.07
CA SER A 206 -6.66 -16.29 4.39
C SER A 206 -6.33 -15.88 2.95
N GLU A 207 -7.24 -15.13 2.30
CA GLU A 207 -7.05 -14.61 0.95
C GLU A 207 -6.29 -13.28 0.96
N MET A 208 -5.38 -13.13 0.01
CA MET A 208 -4.67 -11.88 -0.24
C MET A 208 -5.63 -10.79 -0.75
N LEU A 209 -5.51 -9.57 -0.21
CA LEU A 209 -6.21 -8.42 -0.77
C LEU A 209 -5.58 -7.99 -2.11
N PRO A 210 -6.37 -7.41 -3.04
CA PRO A 210 -5.84 -6.84 -4.27
C PRO A 210 -4.72 -5.84 -3.99
N LEU A 211 -3.61 -5.98 -4.70
CA LEU A 211 -2.47 -5.08 -4.59
C LEU A 211 -2.88 -3.65 -4.97
N LYS A 212 -2.54 -2.67 -4.15
CA LYS A 212 -2.73 -1.26 -4.48
C LYS A 212 -1.63 -0.80 -5.43
N ALA A 213 -2.04 -0.05 -6.46
CA ALA A 213 -1.15 0.45 -7.52
C ALA A 213 -0.07 1.45 -7.07
N GLY A 214 0.00 1.82 -5.78
CA GLY A 214 0.93 2.84 -5.28
C GLY A 214 2.40 2.53 -5.62
N PHE A 215 2.84 1.28 -5.46
CA PHE A 215 4.21 0.88 -5.80
C PHE A 215 4.50 1.05 -7.29
N ALA A 216 3.55 0.72 -8.17
CA ALA A 216 3.70 0.88 -9.61
C ALA A 216 3.80 2.37 -10.01
N VAL A 217 2.99 3.23 -9.38
CA VAL A 217 3.06 4.69 -9.57
C VAL A 217 4.44 5.24 -9.18
N MET A 218 4.99 4.79 -8.04
CA MET A 218 6.31 5.19 -7.56
C MET A 218 7.42 4.68 -8.47
N ALA A 219 7.37 3.40 -8.85
CA ALA A 219 8.36 2.76 -9.70
C ALA A 219 8.45 3.41 -11.09
N LEU A 220 7.30 3.54 -11.78
CA LEU A 220 7.23 4.15 -13.11
C LEU A 220 7.58 5.65 -13.06
N GLY A 221 7.13 6.36 -12.02
CA GLY A 221 7.46 7.78 -11.87
C GLY A 221 8.96 8.02 -11.60
N ALA A 222 9.60 7.18 -10.79
CA ALA A 222 11.05 7.23 -10.57
C ALA A 222 11.83 6.94 -11.87
N ALA A 223 11.45 5.89 -12.61
CA ALA A 223 12.06 5.56 -13.90
C ALA A 223 11.80 6.63 -14.98
N ALA A 224 10.64 7.30 -14.94
CA ALA A 224 10.34 8.40 -15.84
C ALA A 224 11.18 9.65 -15.53
N ALA A 225 11.41 9.94 -14.24
CA ALA A 225 12.22 11.06 -13.78
C ALA A 225 13.73 10.82 -13.97
N ASN A 226 14.17 9.57 -13.84
CA ASN A 226 15.55 9.15 -14.09
C ASN A 226 15.60 7.87 -14.94
N PRO A 227 15.73 8.00 -16.28
CA PRO A 227 15.73 6.86 -17.21
C PRO A 227 16.88 5.86 -17.04
N ASP A 228 17.94 6.23 -16.31
CA ASP A 228 19.08 5.36 -16.07
C ASP A 228 18.83 4.36 -14.93
N LEU A 229 17.75 4.53 -14.15
CA LEU A 229 17.42 3.60 -13.08
C LEU A 229 16.85 2.28 -13.63
N ASP A 230 17.58 1.20 -13.42
CA ASP A 230 17.07 -0.16 -13.62
C ASP A 230 16.38 -0.68 -12.35
N ILE A 231 15.19 -0.15 -12.06
CA ILE A 231 14.42 -0.53 -10.86
C ILE A 231 13.86 -1.94 -11.02
N LYS A 232 14.07 -2.76 -9.99
CA LYS A 232 13.46 -4.10 -9.89
C LYS A 232 12.34 -4.13 -8.85
N ILE A 233 11.19 -4.67 -9.22
CA ILE A 233 10.14 -5.04 -8.26
C ILE A 233 10.39 -6.47 -7.83
N VAL A 234 10.54 -6.71 -6.52
CA VAL A 234 10.81 -8.04 -5.97
C VAL A 234 9.59 -8.47 -5.15
N PRO A 235 8.82 -9.46 -5.62
CA PRO A 235 7.73 -10.03 -4.84
C PRO A 235 8.27 -10.85 -3.66
N VAL A 236 7.71 -10.66 -2.48
CA VAL A 236 8.11 -11.37 -1.26
C VAL A 236 6.88 -11.93 -0.54
N GLY A 237 6.84 -13.25 -0.45
CA GLY A 237 5.79 -13.99 0.24
C GLY A 237 6.15 -14.29 1.70
N LEU A 238 5.24 -13.98 2.62
CA LEU A 238 5.30 -14.35 4.04
C LEU A 238 4.33 -15.49 4.31
N ASN A 239 4.84 -16.72 4.42
CA ASN A 239 4.03 -17.91 4.57
C ASN A 239 4.10 -18.43 6.01
N TYR A 240 2.99 -18.34 6.75
CA TYR A 240 2.86 -18.81 8.13
C TYR A 240 2.07 -20.11 8.17
N PHE A 241 2.60 -21.16 8.80
CA PHE A 241 1.95 -22.48 8.81
C PHE A 241 0.76 -22.55 9.80
N HIS A 242 0.93 -21.95 10.98
CA HIS A 242 -0.11 -21.86 12.02
C HIS A 242 0.02 -20.49 12.71
N PRO A 243 -0.55 -19.42 12.14
CA PRO A 243 -0.36 -18.05 12.62
C PRO A 243 -0.96 -17.81 14.02
N ASP A 244 -1.95 -18.62 14.42
CA ASP A 244 -2.60 -18.61 15.73
C ASP A 244 -1.76 -19.26 16.85
N ARG A 245 -0.69 -19.98 16.50
CA ARG A 245 0.12 -20.74 17.47
C ARG A 245 1.47 -20.07 17.72
N PHE A 246 1.77 -19.87 19.00
CA PHE A 246 3.11 -19.47 19.42
C PHE A 246 4.15 -20.53 19.00
N ARG A 247 5.34 -20.07 18.59
CA ARG A 247 6.44 -20.92 18.09
C ARG A 247 6.07 -21.75 16.86
N SER A 248 5.19 -21.20 16.03
CA SER A 248 4.94 -21.73 14.68
C SER A 248 6.17 -21.58 13.78
N ARG A 249 6.01 -21.94 12.50
CA ARG A 249 7.04 -21.83 11.47
C ARG A 249 6.62 -20.78 10.45
N ALA A 250 7.60 -20.06 9.93
CA ALA A 250 7.40 -19.12 8.83
C ALA A 250 8.40 -19.38 7.70
N VAL A 251 8.01 -19.05 6.47
CA VAL A 251 8.90 -19.03 5.31
C VAL A 251 8.80 -17.67 4.65
N VAL A 252 9.95 -17.04 4.40
CA VAL A 252 10.08 -15.81 3.62
C VAL A 252 10.58 -16.19 2.23
N SER A 253 9.70 -16.11 1.23
CA SER A 253 10.00 -16.51 -0.15
C SER A 253 10.23 -15.29 -1.03
N PHE A 254 11.37 -15.21 -1.72
CA PHE A 254 11.67 -14.14 -2.67
C PHE A 254 11.42 -14.60 -4.10
N GLY A 255 10.61 -13.88 -4.86
CA GLY A 255 10.29 -14.26 -6.24
C GLY A 255 11.19 -13.60 -7.28
N GLN A 256 10.96 -13.96 -8.53
CA GLN A 256 11.74 -13.43 -9.66
C GLN A 256 11.60 -11.90 -9.76
N PRO A 257 12.71 -11.13 -9.80
CA PRO A 257 12.66 -9.69 -9.92
C PRO A 257 12.04 -9.26 -11.26
N ILE A 258 11.08 -8.35 -11.20
CA ILE A 258 10.39 -7.81 -12.36
C ILE A 258 11.08 -6.51 -12.76
N SER A 259 11.51 -6.44 -14.01
CA SER A 259 12.04 -5.20 -14.60
C SER A 259 10.91 -4.34 -15.12
N ILE A 260 11.02 -3.02 -14.93
CA ILE A 260 10.11 -2.05 -15.52
C ILE A 260 10.39 -1.97 -17.03
N ASP A 261 9.34 -2.11 -17.84
CA ASP A 261 9.47 -2.00 -19.30
C ASP A 261 9.67 -0.54 -19.69
N ARG A 262 10.65 -0.25 -20.56
CA ARG A 262 10.86 1.10 -21.10
C ARG A 262 9.62 1.62 -21.82
N GLN A 263 8.85 0.74 -22.47
CA GLN A 263 7.59 1.13 -23.11
C GLN A 263 6.56 1.61 -22.09
N ASP A 264 6.51 0.99 -20.91
CA ASP A 264 5.61 1.42 -19.83
C ASP A 264 6.04 2.76 -19.24
N VAL A 265 7.36 3.02 -19.16
CA VAL A 265 7.89 4.33 -18.74
C VAL A 265 7.49 5.43 -19.73
N GLU A 266 7.63 5.19 -21.04
CA GLU A 266 7.22 6.19 -22.04
C GLU A 266 5.71 6.41 -22.04
N ARG A 267 4.89 5.35 -21.93
CA ARG A 267 3.43 5.48 -21.75
C ARG A 267 3.07 6.27 -20.50
N TYR A 268 3.79 6.05 -19.40
CA TYR A 268 3.58 6.79 -18.15
C TYR A 268 3.80 8.30 -18.33
N LYS A 269 4.79 8.72 -19.13
CA LYS A 269 5.09 10.13 -19.42
C LYS A 269 4.01 10.83 -20.26
N LEU A 270 3.31 10.11 -21.13
CA LEU A 270 2.25 10.67 -21.99
C LEU A 270 1.04 11.18 -21.19
N GLY A 271 0.84 10.67 -19.97
CA GLY A 271 -0.26 11.08 -19.09
C GLY A 271 -1.57 10.32 -19.35
N ASN A 272 -2.67 10.81 -18.77
CA ASN A 272 -4.04 10.35 -19.03
C ASN A 272 -4.27 8.82 -19.02
N GLU A 273 -4.72 8.25 -20.14
CA GLU A 273 -5.11 6.83 -20.25
C GLU A 273 -3.89 5.93 -20.38
N GLU A 274 -2.88 6.37 -21.13
CA GLU A 274 -1.61 5.69 -21.33
C GLU A 274 -0.87 5.51 -20.00
N ARG A 275 -0.93 6.53 -19.13
CA ARG A 275 -0.40 6.43 -17.77
C ARG A 275 -1.13 5.37 -16.95
N ARG A 276 -2.46 5.31 -17.03
CA ARG A 276 -3.25 4.29 -16.30
C ARG A 276 -2.93 2.90 -16.83
N GLU A 277 -2.85 2.73 -18.14
CA GLU A 277 -2.51 1.46 -18.78
C GLU A 277 -1.13 0.95 -18.33
N ALA A 278 -0.11 1.80 -18.31
CA ALA A 278 1.22 1.45 -17.83
C ALA A 278 1.22 1.00 -16.37
N ILE A 279 0.49 1.72 -15.51
CA ILE A 279 0.32 1.36 -14.09
C ILE A 279 -0.36 -0.01 -13.95
N THR A 280 -1.47 -0.23 -14.67
CA THR A 280 -2.22 -1.49 -14.65
C THR A 280 -1.36 -2.66 -15.11
N ARG A 281 -0.61 -2.51 -16.22
CA ARG A 281 0.27 -3.58 -16.71
C ARG A 281 1.36 -3.97 -15.70
N LEU A 282 1.99 -3.01 -15.04
CA LEU A 282 2.98 -3.32 -14.00
C LEU A 282 2.33 -3.94 -12.76
N LEU A 283 1.13 -3.49 -12.39
CA LEU A 283 0.36 -4.06 -11.29
C LEU A 283 0.00 -5.53 -11.56
N ASP A 284 -0.55 -5.84 -12.74
CA ASP A 284 -0.98 -7.20 -13.11
C ASP A 284 0.20 -8.18 -13.17
N ARG A 285 1.32 -7.76 -13.78
CA ARG A 285 2.56 -8.56 -13.78
C ARG A 285 3.08 -8.82 -12.38
N SER A 286 2.97 -7.82 -11.50
CA SER A 286 3.40 -7.95 -10.11
C SER A 286 2.47 -8.86 -9.32
N ASP A 287 1.16 -8.78 -9.53
CA ASP A 287 0.16 -9.67 -8.92
C ASP A 287 0.40 -11.13 -9.30
N GLU A 288 0.64 -11.41 -10.58
CA GLU A 288 0.96 -12.75 -11.08
C GLU A 288 2.23 -13.32 -10.43
N ALA A 289 3.31 -12.52 -10.38
CA ALA A 289 4.56 -12.95 -9.75
C ALA A 289 4.43 -13.10 -8.22
N PHE A 290 3.58 -12.30 -7.59
CA PHE A 290 3.34 -12.33 -6.15
C PHE A 290 2.56 -13.59 -5.74
N LYS A 291 1.60 -14.04 -6.57
CA LYS A 291 0.92 -15.34 -6.40
C LYS A 291 1.87 -16.55 -6.40
N ALA A 292 3.02 -16.45 -7.06
CA ALA A 292 4.00 -17.54 -7.09
C ALA A 292 4.79 -17.69 -5.78
N VAL A 293 4.81 -16.67 -4.92
CA VAL A 293 5.55 -16.69 -3.65
C VAL A 293 4.64 -16.75 -2.42
N THR A 294 3.34 -16.56 -2.58
CA THR A 294 2.35 -16.62 -1.51
C THR A 294 1.53 -17.89 -1.61
N VAL A 295 1.33 -18.58 -0.49
CA VAL A 295 0.40 -19.71 -0.41
C VAL A 295 -1.02 -19.15 -0.50
N ASN A 296 -1.64 -19.27 -1.67
CA ASN A 296 -3.05 -18.95 -1.87
C ASN A 296 -3.87 -20.21 -1.61
N THR A 297 -4.52 -20.32 -0.44
CA THR A 297 -5.57 -21.33 -0.23
C THR A 297 -6.91 -20.63 -0.01
N PRO A 298 -8.00 -21.17 -0.59
CA PRO A 298 -9.34 -20.59 -0.45
C PRO A 298 -9.87 -20.63 1.00
N ASP A 299 -9.35 -21.52 1.84
CA ASP A 299 -9.69 -21.60 3.26
C ASP A 299 -8.54 -22.13 4.13
N TYR A 300 -8.66 -21.91 5.44
CA TYR A 300 -7.68 -22.27 6.46
C TYR A 300 -7.56 -23.79 6.65
N ASP A 301 -8.66 -24.52 6.48
CA ASP A 301 -8.70 -25.98 6.63
C ASP A 301 -7.85 -26.65 5.54
N THR A 302 -7.89 -26.14 4.29
CA THR A 302 -7.06 -26.60 3.17
C THR A 302 -5.57 -26.33 3.37
N LEU A 303 -5.21 -25.28 4.12
CA LEU A 303 -3.82 -24.97 4.48
C LEU A 303 -3.28 -25.92 5.57
N MET A 304 -4.17 -26.55 6.33
CA MET A 304 -3.85 -27.44 7.46
C MET A 304 -3.74 -28.94 7.13
N VAL A 305 -4.06 -29.37 5.90
CA VAL A 305 -3.98 -30.78 5.46
C VAL A 305 -2.61 -31.11 4.88
#